data_AF-A0AAW6KN53-F1
#
_entry.id   AF-A0AAW6KN53-F1
#
_cell.length_a   1.000
_cell.length_b   1.000
_cell.length_c   1.000
_cell.angle_alpha   90.00
_cell.angle_beta   90.00
_cell.angle_gamma   90.00
#
_symmetry.space_group_name_H-M   'P 1'
#
loop_
_entity.id
_entity.type
_entity.pdbx_description
1 polymer ?
#
loop_
_entity_poly.entity_id
_entity_poly.type
_entity_poly.pdbx_seq_one_letter_code
_entity_poly.pdbx_strand_id
1 'polypeptide(L)'
;DMENKHAALYEYLVKQADRITDEWLSRTASEKEKTAQQYKDFLLAVSRVFAKDEQALCWDKASGCAKEIAYDRAVSQIPVTESIKGFKVCRELLIDEIEHFSDKHAPDCSKKDFFIWNKQLHSMMDEVIEQFILEYEHTTKRQLKAQTEMIRELSAPVIPVSEHIGVLPLIGEIDTHRATVIIE
;
A
#
# COMPACT_ATOMS: atom_id res chain seq x y z
N ASP A 1 2.56 -31.58 -15.20
CA ASP A 1 2.68 -30.32 -15.95
C ASP A 1 2.77 -29.16 -14.98
N MET A 2 3.65 -28.19 -15.21
CA MET A 2 3.95 -27.09 -14.28
C MET A 2 2.79 -26.10 -14.16
N GLU A 3 2.11 -25.83 -15.28
CA GLU A 3 0.95 -24.94 -15.34
C GLU A 3 -0.23 -25.44 -14.47
N ASN A 4 -0.41 -26.76 -14.37
CA ASN A 4 -1.41 -27.34 -13.48
C ASN A 4 -1.03 -27.23 -12.01
N LYS A 5 0.26 -27.28 -11.68
CA LYS A 5 0.73 -27.06 -10.30
C LYS A 5 0.56 -25.59 -9.88
N HIS A 6 0.76 -24.65 -10.81
CA HIS A 6 0.48 -23.21 -10.62
C HIS A 6 -0.98 -22.96 -10.25
N ALA A 7 -1.89 -23.46 -11.08
CA ALA A 7 -3.32 -23.33 -10.81
C ALA A 7 -3.73 -23.93 -9.47
N ALA A 8 -3.21 -25.13 -9.16
CA ALA A 8 -3.51 -25.79 -7.89
C ALA A 8 -2.98 -25.01 -6.67
N LEU A 9 -1.78 -24.41 -6.78
CA LEU A 9 -1.23 -23.55 -5.74
C LEU A 9 -2.07 -22.27 -5.59
N TYR A 10 -2.46 -21.63 -6.68
CA TYR A 10 -3.33 -20.45 -6.65
C TYR A 10 -4.66 -20.75 -5.97
N GLU A 11 -5.34 -21.83 -6.37
CA GLU A 11 -6.61 -22.25 -5.77
C GLU A 11 -6.46 -22.56 -4.27
N TYR A 12 -5.34 -23.17 -3.87
CA TYR A 12 -5.02 -23.43 -2.47
C TYR A 12 -4.88 -22.12 -1.69
N LEU A 13 -4.09 -21.16 -2.17
CA LEU A 13 -3.89 -19.87 -1.51
C LEU A 13 -5.19 -19.07 -1.40
N VAL A 14 -6.05 -19.11 -2.43
CA VAL A 14 -7.37 -18.48 -2.39
C VAL A 14 -8.24 -19.07 -1.29
N LYS A 15 -8.23 -20.40 -1.09
CA LYS A 15 -8.98 -21.08 -0.02
C LYS A 15 -8.45 -20.74 1.37
N GLN A 16 -7.15 -20.48 1.50
CA GLN A 16 -6.51 -20.12 2.76
C GLN A 16 -6.53 -18.61 3.05
N ALA A 17 -7.02 -17.78 2.13
CA ALA A 17 -6.90 -16.33 2.20
C ALA A 17 -7.48 -15.73 3.50
N ASP A 18 -8.61 -16.26 3.98
CA ASP A 18 -9.21 -15.84 5.26
C ASP A 18 -8.29 -16.15 6.44
N ARG A 19 -7.83 -17.40 6.54
CA ARG A 19 -6.91 -17.84 7.60
C ARG A 19 -5.60 -17.05 7.60
N ILE A 20 -5.02 -16.83 6.42
CA ILE A 20 -3.77 -16.05 6.28
C ILE A 20 -4.00 -14.60 6.71
N THR A 21 -5.17 -14.03 6.41
CA THR A 21 -5.55 -12.68 6.83
C THR A 21 -5.66 -12.58 8.35
N ASP A 22 -6.32 -13.53 8.99
CA ASP A 22 -6.44 -13.56 10.45
C ASP A 22 -5.06 -13.69 11.13
N GLU A 23 -4.20 -14.55 10.60
CA GLU A 23 -2.84 -14.72 11.11
C GLU A 23 -2.02 -13.44 10.91
N TRP A 24 -2.12 -12.78 9.76
CA TRP A 24 -1.45 -11.50 9.50
C TRP A 24 -1.91 -10.39 10.44
N LEU A 25 -3.22 -10.31 10.71
CA LEU A 25 -3.77 -9.35 11.68
C LEU A 25 -3.25 -9.63 13.09
N SER A 26 -3.12 -10.89 13.50
CA SER A 26 -2.58 -11.23 14.83
C SER A 26 -1.12 -10.81 15.01
N ARG A 27 -0.34 -10.79 13.92
CA ARG A 27 1.10 -10.46 13.90
C ARG A 27 1.39 -8.98 13.64
N THR A 28 0.38 -8.20 13.26
CA THR A 28 0.51 -6.78 12.96
C THR A 28 -0.33 -5.95 13.93
N ALA A 29 0.09 -4.74 14.26
CA ALA A 29 -0.62 -3.88 15.22
C ALA A 29 -1.90 -3.25 14.61
N SER A 30 -2.63 -3.99 13.78
CA SER A 30 -3.79 -3.49 13.05
C SER A 30 -5.09 -4.11 13.55
N GLU A 31 -5.94 -3.28 14.16
CA GLU A 31 -7.22 -3.72 14.75
C GLU A 31 -8.44 -3.33 13.91
N LYS A 32 -8.26 -2.91 12.65
CA LYS A 32 -9.34 -2.34 11.82
C LYS A 32 -9.84 -3.31 10.77
N GLU A 33 -11.15 -3.51 10.72
CA GLU A 33 -11.87 -4.29 9.68
C GLU A 33 -11.50 -3.85 8.25
N LYS A 34 -11.38 -2.54 8.02
CA LYS A 34 -10.94 -2.00 6.72
C LYS A 34 -9.54 -2.53 6.34
N THR A 35 -8.64 -2.67 7.31
CA THR A 35 -7.28 -3.15 7.07
C THR A 35 -7.25 -4.65 6.81
N ALA A 36 -8.12 -5.43 7.46
CA ALA A 36 -8.31 -6.84 7.15
C ALA A 36 -8.72 -7.06 5.69
N GLN A 37 -9.76 -6.35 5.23
CA GLN A 37 -10.25 -6.46 3.87
C GLN A 37 -9.20 -6.02 2.83
N GLN A 38 -8.54 -4.88 3.05
CA GLN A 38 -7.46 -4.40 2.19
C GLN A 38 -6.30 -5.40 2.09
N TYR A 39 -5.93 -6.02 3.22
CA TYR A 39 -4.91 -7.06 3.22
C TYR A 39 -5.35 -8.29 2.43
N LYS A 40 -6.58 -8.77 2.63
CA LYS A 40 -7.13 -9.92 1.89
C LYS A 40 -7.15 -9.66 0.39
N ASP A 41 -7.57 -8.47 -0.03
CA ASP A 41 -7.59 -8.09 -1.45
C ASP A 41 -6.17 -8.05 -2.03
N PHE A 42 -5.21 -7.48 -1.30
CA PHE A 42 -3.80 -7.49 -1.67
C PHE A 42 -3.24 -8.93 -1.77
N LEU A 43 -3.50 -9.78 -0.78
CA LEU A 43 -3.08 -11.18 -0.75
C LEU A 43 -3.60 -11.94 -1.97
N LEU A 44 -4.87 -11.77 -2.30
CA LEU A 44 -5.50 -12.38 -3.48
C LEU A 44 -4.90 -11.81 -4.78
N ALA A 45 -4.60 -10.51 -4.83
CA ALA A 45 -3.96 -9.88 -5.99
C ALA A 45 -2.54 -10.42 -6.23
N VAL A 46 -1.72 -10.51 -5.19
CA VAL A 46 -0.36 -11.08 -5.28
C VAL A 46 -0.39 -12.57 -5.65
N SER A 47 -1.31 -13.34 -5.06
CA SER A 47 -1.44 -14.77 -5.34
C SER A 47 -1.75 -15.09 -6.81
N ARG A 48 -2.33 -14.14 -7.56
CA ARG A 48 -2.57 -14.29 -9.00
C ARG A 48 -1.31 -14.43 -9.84
N VAL A 49 -0.11 -14.19 -9.30
CA VAL A 49 1.14 -14.54 -9.98
C VAL A 49 1.21 -16.04 -10.34
N PHE A 50 0.45 -16.88 -9.65
CA PHE A 50 0.31 -18.31 -9.89
C PHE A 50 -0.96 -18.69 -10.68
N ALA A 51 -1.82 -17.74 -11.04
CA ALA A 51 -3.03 -18.02 -11.83
C ALA A 51 -2.68 -18.37 -13.28
N LYS A 52 -3.61 -19.03 -13.98
CA LYS A 52 -3.50 -19.34 -15.42
C LYS A 52 -3.68 -18.14 -16.35
N ASP A 53 -4.20 -17.03 -15.84
CA ASP A 53 -4.52 -15.83 -16.62
C ASP A 53 -3.27 -15.01 -16.98
N GLU A 54 -3.45 -14.08 -17.91
CA GLU A 54 -2.42 -13.20 -18.46
C GLU A 54 -1.70 -12.39 -17.37
N GLN A 55 -0.38 -12.58 -17.25
CA GLN A 55 0.46 -11.98 -16.20
C GLN A 55 0.42 -10.43 -16.17
N ALA A 56 0.09 -9.76 -17.27
CA ALA A 56 -0.09 -8.30 -17.26
C ALA A 56 -1.25 -7.86 -16.34
N LEU A 57 -2.35 -8.62 -16.32
CA LEU A 57 -3.54 -8.29 -15.54
C LEU A 57 -3.33 -8.54 -14.03
N CYS A 58 -2.39 -9.41 -13.65
CA CYS A 58 -2.09 -9.69 -12.24
C CYS A 58 -1.26 -8.56 -11.61
N TRP A 59 -0.34 -7.97 -12.38
CA TRP A 59 0.46 -6.82 -11.97
C TRP A 59 -0.41 -5.58 -11.68
N ASP A 60 -1.30 -5.22 -12.59
CA ASP A 60 -2.12 -4.00 -12.45
C ASP A 60 -2.99 -4.04 -11.19
N LYS A 61 -3.54 -5.22 -10.85
CA LYS A 61 -4.32 -5.38 -9.62
C LYS A 61 -3.46 -5.30 -8.36
N ALA A 62 -2.33 -6.00 -8.33
CA ALA A 62 -1.46 -6.03 -7.16
C ALA A 62 -0.84 -4.65 -6.88
N SER A 63 -0.38 -3.97 -7.93
CA SER A 63 0.15 -2.60 -7.85
C SER A 63 -0.95 -1.59 -7.50
N GLY A 64 -2.17 -1.76 -8.01
CA GLY A 64 -3.34 -0.97 -7.63
C GLY A 64 -3.64 -1.06 -6.12
N CYS A 65 -3.75 -2.28 -5.58
CA CYS A 65 -3.95 -2.48 -4.14
C CYS A 65 -2.80 -1.86 -3.32
N ALA A 66 -1.55 -2.02 -3.77
CA ALA A 66 -0.40 -1.43 -3.10
C ALA A 66 -0.47 0.10 -3.04
N LYS A 67 -0.88 0.75 -4.14
CA LYS A 67 -1.07 2.22 -4.20
C LYS A 67 -2.22 2.69 -3.31
N GLU A 68 -3.34 1.98 -3.27
CA GLU A 68 -4.46 2.31 -2.38
C GLU A 68 -4.06 2.23 -0.90
N ILE A 69 -3.36 1.15 -0.50
CA ILE A 69 -2.83 1.00 0.86
C ILE A 69 -1.82 2.11 1.16
N ALA A 70 -0.96 2.47 0.21
CA ALA A 70 0.01 3.54 0.35
C ALA A 70 -0.66 4.90 0.60
N TYR A 71 -1.66 5.24 -0.21
CA TYR A 71 -2.44 6.46 -0.07
C TYR A 71 -3.11 6.54 1.30
N ASP A 72 -3.85 5.50 1.69
CA ASP A 72 -4.58 5.46 2.96
C ASP A 72 -3.65 5.60 4.16
N ARG A 73 -2.51 4.92 4.13
CA ARG A 73 -1.53 4.97 5.22
C ARG A 73 -0.80 6.30 5.28
N ALA A 74 -0.41 6.87 4.14
CA ALA A 74 0.20 8.19 4.07
C ALA A 74 -0.77 9.27 4.57
N VAL A 75 -2.04 9.24 4.12
CA VAL A 75 -3.07 10.16 4.59
C VAL A 75 -3.30 10.06 6.10
N SER A 76 -3.25 8.84 6.62
CA SER A 76 -3.38 8.56 8.06
C SER A 76 -2.08 8.77 8.85
N GLN A 77 -1.00 9.23 8.21
CA GLN A 77 0.31 9.46 8.82
C GLN A 77 0.89 8.23 9.55
N ILE A 78 0.53 7.02 9.09
CA ILE A 78 1.07 5.77 9.61
C ILE A 78 2.52 5.63 9.13
N PRO A 79 3.52 5.44 10.01
CA PRO A 79 4.91 5.35 9.61
C PRO A 79 5.13 4.28 8.52
N VAL A 80 5.86 4.65 7.47
CA VAL A 80 6.20 3.73 6.36
C VAL A 80 6.85 2.43 6.88
N THR A 81 7.63 2.51 7.96
CA THR A 81 8.29 1.37 8.60
C THR A 81 7.31 0.33 9.13
N GLU A 82 6.13 0.74 9.57
CA GLU A 82 5.06 -0.17 10.01
C GLU A 82 4.46 -0.92 8.81
N SER A 83 4.30 -0.25 7.68
CA SER A 83 3.84 -0.85 6.43
C SER A 83 4.83 -1.88 5.90
N ILE A 84 6.13 -1.58 5.95
CA ILE A 84 7.19 -2.52 5.58
C ILE A 84 7.17 -3.77 6.46
N LYS A 85 6.90 -3.65 7.77
CA LYS A 85 6.70 -4.82 8.64
C LYS A 85 5.52 -5.67 8.17
N GLY A 86 4.40 -5.04 7.80
CA GLY A 86 3.23 -5.73 7.25
C GLY A 86 3.55 -6.54 5.98
N PHE A 87 4.30 -5.96 5.03
CA PHE A 87 4.74 -6.67 3.83
C PHE A 87 5.68 -7.83 4.15
N LYS A 88 6.57 -7.67 5.12
CA LYS A 88 7.45 -8.74 5.58
C LYS A 88 6.65 -9.94 6.11
N VAL A 89 5.71 -9.69 7.03
CA VAL A 89 4.84 -10.74 7.58
C VAL A 89 4.02 -11.42 6.48
N CYS A 90 3.50 -10.65 5.52
CA CYS A 90 2.77 -11.20 4.38
C CYS A 90 3.61 -12.18 3.56
N ARG A 91 4.86 -11.80 3.26
CA ARG A 91 5.80 -12.64 2.51
C ARG A 91 6.11 -13.93 3.25
N GLU A 92 6.38 -13.86 4.55
CA GLU A 92 6.64 -15.02 5.39
C GLU A 92 5.46 -15.99 5.36
N LEU A 93 4.24 -15.50 5.60
CA LEU A 93 3.03 -16.33 5.57
C LEU A 93 2.80 -16.99 4.21
N LEU A 94 2.98 -16.25 3.11
CA LEU A 94 2.83 -16.82 1.77
C LEU A 94 3.87 -17.91 1.47
N ILE A 95 5.11 -17.74 1.92
CA ILE A 95 6.16 -18.75 1.75
C ILE A 95 5.84 -20.00 2.58
N ASP A 96 5.42 -19.83 3.83
CA ASP A 96 5.01 -20.94 4.71
C ASP A 96 3.85 -21.74 4.10
N GLU A 97 2.88 -21.06 3.48
CA GLU A 97 1.76 -21.70 2.78
C GLU A 97 2.17 -22.43 1.50
N ILE A 98 3.13 -21.88 0.74
CA ILE A 98 3.69 -22.54 -0.44
C ILE A 98 4.45 -23.81 -0.03
N GLU A 99 5.22 -23.77 1.07
CA GLU A 99 5.88 -24.94 1.64
C GLU A 99 4.86 -25.99 2.09
N HIS A 100 3.83 -25.59 2.83
CA HIS A 100 2.77 -26.49 3.27
C HIS A 100 2.03 -27.15 2.10
N PHE A 101 1.71 -26.38 1.06
CA PHE A 101 1.11 -26.90 -0.17
C PHE A 101 2.02 -27.93 -0.85
N SER A 102 3.30 -27.61 -0.99
CA SER A 102 4.31 -28.51 -1.57
C SER A 102 4.35 -29.84 -0.83
N ASP A 103 4.38 -29.82 0.50
CA ASP A 103 4.51 -31.04 1.31
C ASP A 103 3.23 -31.89 1.38
N LYS A 104 2.05 -31.25 1.41
CA LYS A 104 0.79 -31.93 1.72
C LYS A 104 -0.11 -32.17 0.51
N HIS A 105 0.02 -31.35 -0.53
CA HIS A 105 -0.93 -31.32 -1.65
C HIS A 105 -0.25 -31.53 -3.01
N ALA A 106 1.09 -31.46 -3.07
CA ALA A 106 1.87 -31.69 -4.28
C ALA A 106 3.09 -32.59 -4.01
N PRO A 107 2.92 -33.88 -3.68
CA PRO A 107 4.03 -34.80 -3.38
C PRO A 107 5.03 -34.98 -4.54
N ASP A 108 4.61 -34.71 -5.77
CA ASP A 108 5.47 -34.69 -6.97
C ASP A 108 6.10 -33.30 -7.23
N CYS A 109 6.01 -32.36 -6.28
CA CYS A 109 6.66 -31.06 -6.33
C CYS A 109 8.17 -31.26 -6.18
N SER A 110 8.92 -30.87 -7.21
CA SER A 110 10.37 -30.88 -7.14
C SER A 110 10.88 -29.63 -6.42
N LYS A 111 12.10 -29.69 -5.88
CA LYS A 111 12.79 -28.49 -5.37
C LYS A 111 12.86 -27.36 -6.40
N LYS A 112 12.90 -27.70 -7.70
CA LYS A 112 12.90 -26.74 -8.80
C LYS A 112 11.56 -26.02 -8.92
N ASP A 113 10.45 -26.73 -8.76
CA ASP A 113 9.10 -26.14 -8.79
C ASP A 113 8.93 -25.15 -7.62
N PHE A 114 9.30 -25.56 -6.41
CA PHE A 114 9.29 -24.69 -5.23
C PHE A 114 10.17 -23.44 -5.42
N PHE A 115 11.37 -23.58 -5.99
CA PHE A 115 12.24 -22.45 -6.30
C PHE A 115 11.62 -21.48 -7.31
N ILE A 116 10.93 -22.01 -8.35
CA ILE A 116 10.21 -21.18 -9.32
C ILE A 116 9.12 -20.37 -8.62
N TRP A 117 8.32 -20.99 -7.74
CA TRP A 117 7.29 -20.27 -7.00
C TRP A 117 7.85 -19.18 -6.10
N ASN A 118 8.91 -19.48 -5.36
CA ASN A 118 9.57 -18.51 -4.50
C ASN A 118 10.11 -17.32 -5.29
N LYS A 119 10.69 -17.57 -6.46
CA LYS A 119 11.21 -16.51 -7.32
C LYS A 119 10.09 -15.63 -7.85
N GLN A 120 8.99 -16.22 -8.32
CA GLN A 120 7.84 -15.48 -8.83
C GLN A 120 7.18 -14.62 -7.73
N LEU A 121 6.97 -15.20 -6.55
CA LEU A 121 6.44 -14.46 -5.40
C LEU A 121 7.36 -13.31 -4.99
N HIS A 122 8.67 -13.55 -4.91
CA HIS A 122 9.64 -12.51 -4.57
C HIS A 122 9.62 -11.36 -5.56
N SER A 123 9.66 -11.66 -6.86
CA SER A 123 9.59 -10.62 -7.90
C SER A 123 8.31 -9.79 -7.79
N MET A 124 7.15 -10.43 -7.65
CA MET A 124 5.88 -9.72 -7.46
C MET A 124 5.88 -8.86 -6.18
N MET A 125 6.37 -9.41 -5.06
CA MET A 125 6.41 -8.71 -3.78
C MET A 125 7.37 -7.52 -3.79
N ASP A 126 8.52 -7.62 -4.44
CA ASP A 126 9.49 -6.53 -4.50
C ASP A 126 8.95 -5.38 -5.38
N GLU A 127 8.33 -5.69 -6.51
CA GLU A 127 7.72 -4.69 -7.39
C GLU A 127 6.53 -3.97 -6.72
N VAL A 128 5.63 -4.68 -6.02
CA VAL A 128 4.50 -4.04 -5.32
C VAL A 128 4.97 -3.19 -4.12
N ILE A 129 6.03 -3.59 -3.42
CA ILE A 129 6.63 -2.78 -2.35
C ILE A 129 7.22 -1.49 -2.92
N GLU A 130 7.89 -1.56 -4.07
CA GLU A 130 8.40 -0.36 -4.74
C GLU A 130 7.26 0.60 -5.10
N GLN A 131 6.18 0.10 -5.72
CA GLN A 131 5.01 0.93 -6.04
C GLN A 131 4.35 1.52 -4.80
N PHE A 132 4.27 0.75 -3.71
CA PHE A 132 3.78 1.25 -2.43
C PHE A 132 4.65 2.42 -1.92
N ILE A 133 5.98 2.27 -1.91
CA ILE A 133 6.90 3.30 -1.43
C ILE A 133 6.79 4.57 -2.26
N LEU A 134 6.75 4.45 -3.59
CA LEU A 134 6.62 5.59 -4.51
C LEU A 134 5.33 6.38 -4.25
N GLU A 135 4.18 5.70 -4.13
CA GLU A 135 2.91 6.37 -3.87
C GLU A 135 2.84 6.96 -2.46
N TYR A 136 3.39 6.27 -1.46
CA TYR A 136 3.46 6.76 -0.09
C TYR A 136 4.30 8.04 -0.03
N GLU A 137 5.48 8.06 -0.67
CA GLU A 137 6.35 9.23 -0.73
C GLU A 137 5.68 10.39 -1.47
N HIS A 138 5.05 10.12 -2.62
CA HIS A 138 4.31 11.11 -3.39
C HIS A 138 3.19 11.75 -2.57
N THR A 139 2.35 10.93 -1.91
CA THR A 139 1.25 11.39 -1.07
C THR A 139 1.77 12.20 0.13
N THR A 140 2.80 11.71 0.81
CA THR A 140 3.42 12.41 1.96
C THR A 140 3.99 13.77 1.55
N LYS A 141 4.71 13.84 0.42
CA LYS A 141 5.26 15.10 -0.12
C LYS A 141 4.15 16.09 -0.46
N ARG A 142 3.05 15.62 -1.06
CA ARG A 142 1.90 16.45 -1.39
C ARG A 142 1.25 17.04 -0.13
N GLN A 143 1.10 16.24 0.93
CA GLN A 143 0.58 16.72 2.21
C GLN A 143 1.51 17.74 2.87
N LEU A 144 2.81 17.46 2.89
CA LEU A 144 3.80 18.38 3.46
C LEU A 144 3.82 19.72 2.71
N LYS A 145 3.71 19.68 1.39
CA LYS A 145 3.61 20.88 0.55
C LYS A 145 2.36 21.69 0.92
N ALA A 146 1.19 21.05 0.96
CA ALA A 146 -0.07 21.71 1.33
C ALA A 146 -0.03 22.31 2.75
N GLN A 147 0.56 21.59 3.71
CA GLN A 147 0.77 22.09 5.07
C GLN A 147 1.72 23.29 5.10
N THR A 148 2.80 23.25 4.33
CA THR A 148 3.78 24.34 4.23
C THR A 148 3.17 25.59 3.58
N GLU A 149 2.35 25.41 2.54
CA GLU A 149 1.62 26.49 1.89
C GLU A 149 0.66 27.14 2.88
N MET A 150 -0.18 26.36 3.55
CA MET A 150 -1.08 26.85 4.61
C MET A 150 -0.34 27.64 5.70
N ILE A 151 0.81 27.15 6.19
CA ILE A 151 1.62 27.86 7.19
C ILE A 151 2.12 29.20 6.65
N ARG A 152 2.59 29.25 5.39
CA ARG A 152 3.06 30.49 4.77
C ARG A 152 1.93 31.51 4.62
N GLU A 153 0.72 31.06 4.31
CA GLU A 153 -0.45 31.93 4.25
C GLU A 153 -0.80 32.51 5.64
N LEU A 154 -0.77 31.67 6.68
CA LEU A 154 -1.05 32.09 8.07
C LEU A 154 0.06 32.95 8.70
N SER A 155 1.30 32.80 8.22
CA SER A 155 2.48 33.49 8.77
C SER A 155 2.81 34.80 8.06
N ALA A 156 1.97 35.26 7.12
CA ALA A 156 2.18 36.49 6.38
C ALA A 156 2.28 37.69 7.35
N PRO A 157 3.44 38.37 7.44
CA PRO A 157 3.61 39.45 8.39
C PRO A 157 2.84 40.69 7.93
N VAL A 158 2.24 41.42 8.88
CA VAL A 158 1.73 42.77 8.61
C VAL A 158 2.93 43.70 8.44
N ILE A 159 3.06 44.30 7.25
CA ILE A 159 4.16 45.20 6.89
C ILE A 159 3.73 46.65 7.15
N PRO A 160 4.29 47.36 8.15
CA PRO A 160 3.95 48.76 8.39
C PRO A 160 4.49 49.64 7.26
N VAL A 161 3.62 50.45 6.66
CA VAL A 161 3.99 51.47 5.65
C VAL A 161 3.91 52.89 6.20
N SER A 162 3.19 53.08 7.32
CA SER A 162 3.24 54.29 8.15
C SER A 162 2.90 53.96 9.60
N GLU A 163 2.99 54.94 10.50
CA GLU A 163 2.76 54.77 11.95
C GLU A 163 1.35 54.23 12.29
N HIS A 164 0.39 54.37 11.37
CA HIS A 164 -0.99 53.90 11.55
C HIS A 164 -1.50 53.00 10.41
N ILE A 165 -0.67 52.69 9.41
CA ILE A 165 -1.07 51.90 8.24
C ILE A 165 -0.12 50.72 8.07
N GLY A 166 -0.68 49.52 8.07
CA GLY A 166 0.01 48.28 7.73
C GLY A 166 -0.63 47.60 6.51
N VAL A 167 0.17 46.83 5.79
CA VAL A 167 -0.25 46.02 4.64
C VAL A 167 -0.06 44.55 4.99
N LEU A 168 -1.13 43.75 4.91
CA LEU A 168 -1.06 42.30 5.04
C LEU A 168 -0.96 41.70 3.62
N PRO A 169 0.19 41.15 3.22
CA PRO A 169 0.32 40.49 1.93
C PRO A 169 -0.51 39.20 1.92
N LEU A 170 -1.45 39.10 0.98
CA LEU A 170 -2.20 37.87 0.73
C LEU A 170 -1.33 36.95 -0.14
N ILE A 171 -0.84 35.88 0.47
CA ILE A 171 -0.10 34.83 -0.22
C ILE A 171 -1.06 33.64 -0.37
N GLY A 172 -1.04 32.95 -1.52
CA GLY A 172 -1.83 31.74 -1.75
C GLY A 172 -3.16 31.94 -2.49
N GLU A 173 -4.02 30.92 -2.48
CA GLU A 173 -5.34 30.97 -3.13
C GLU A 173 -6.36 31.73 -2.25
N ILE A 174 -7.17 32.59 -2.88
CA ILE A 174 -8.29 33.26 -2.21
C ILE A 174 -9.50 32.34 -2.31
N ASP A 175 -9.79 31.60 -1.25
CA ASP A 175 -11.03 30.82 -1.14
C ASP A 175 -12.25 31.71 -0.84
N THR A 176 -13.45 31.13 -0.94
CA THR A 176 -14.73 31.81 -0.70
C THR A 176 -14.91 32.32 0.73
N HIS A 177 -14.36 31.63 1.72
CA HIS A 177 -14.46 32.02 3.12
C HIS A 177 -13.59 33.27 3.42
N ARG A 178 -12.36 33.29 2.88
CA ARG A 178 -11.44 34.43 3.01
C ARG A 178 -11.94 35.66 2.27
N ALA A 179 -12.56 35.49 1.10
CA ALA A 179 -13.18 36.59 0.37
C ALA A 179 -14.24 37.32 1.20
N THR A 180 -15.03 36.58 2.00
CA THR A 180 -16.02 37.19 2.90
C THR A 180 -15.34 38.03 4.00
N VAL A 181 -14.28 37.52 4.61
CA VAL A 181 -13.54 38.22 5.68
C VAL A 181 -12.79 39.46 5.18
N ILE A 182 -12.38 39.51 3.91
CA ILE A 182 -11.65 40.65 3.32
C ILE A 182 -12.60 41.78 2.86
N ILE A 183 -13.84 41.44 2.47
CA ILE A 183 -14.80 42.40 1.91
C ILE A 183 -15.59 43.14 3.01
N GLU A 184 -15.76 42.54 4.20
CA GLU A 184 -16.30 43.21 5.39
C GLU A 184 -15.29 44.14 6.08
#